data_AF-A0A924WUZ6-F1
#
_entry.id   AF-A0A924WUZ6-F1
#
_cell.length_a   1.000
_cell.length_b   1.000
_cell.length_c   1.000
_cell.angle_alpha   90.00
_cell.angle_beta   90.00
_cell.angle_gamma   90.00
#
_symmetry.space_group_name_H-M   'P 1'
#
loop_
_entity.id
_entity.type
_entity.pdbx_description
1 polymer ?
#
loop_
_entity_poly.entity_id
_entity_poly.type
_entity_poly.pdbx_seq_one_letter_code
_entity_poly.pdbx_strand_id
1 'polypeptide(L)'
;MPILPHRCLRLLLIALIALRSASANAQPIGSPPTTTDAPRLKVDFGPEGLTSISYAGTILADSAKYFGDTWRVIHVSILSADGKPAHLWTPAVSKKEWDADRQTLTATYAWGVVQSYYTVANDGLDIAVHVTNTSGSDTIEGINLYPIAMRFPKNPAGFTGGPVMSFSLGDTPVRIADWGTGAVALANRGTKRPLYVGWMSTNETASTNRYELRIGSSSMPSQPTSWPRIVGSIPPGGS
;
A
#
# COMPACT_ATOMS: atom_id res chain seq x y z
N MET A 1 25.10 -10.28 20.41
CA MET A 1 23.85 -10.84 19.85
C MET A 1 23.75 -10.36 18.41
N PRO A 2 23.84 -11.22 17.40
CA PRO A 2 23.76 -10.78 16.01
C PRO A 2 22.30 -10.41 15.68
N ILE A 3 22.10 -9.20 15.16
CA ILE A 3 20.80 -8.70 14.69
C ILE A 3 20.45 -9.51 13.44
N LEU A 4 19.47 -10.41 13.55
CA LEU A 4 18.92 -11.15 12.42
C LEU A 4 18.38 -10.13 11.38
N PRO A 5 18.60 -10.35 10.07
CA PRO A 5 18.05 -9.46 9.05
C PRO A 5 16.52 -9.45 9.13
N HIS A 6 15.98 -8.32 9.55
CA HIS A 6 14.54 -8.13 9.75
C HIS A 6 13.77 -8.30 8.43
N ARG A 7 12.67 -9.05 8.50
CA ARG A 7 11.82 -9.43 7.37
C ARG A 7 10.88 -8.28 7.02
N CYS A 8 11.21 -7.53 5.98
CA CYS A 8 10.53 -6.29 5.62
C CYS A 8 9.75 -6.49 4.30
N LEU A 9 8.44 -6.22 4.30
CA LEU A 9 7.69 -6.01 3.05
C LEU A 9 8.11 -4.67 2.46
N ARG A 10 8.28 -4.53 1.14
CA ARG A 10 8.55 -3.24 0.46
C ARG A 10 7.60 -3.04 -0.73
N LEU A 11 6.75 -2.03 -0.63
CA LEU A 11 5.91 -1.53 -1.71
C LEU A 11 6.55 -0.29 -2.29
N LEU A 12 6.66 -0.17 -3.62
CA LEU A 12 7.06 1.08 -4.26
C LEU A 12 5.87 1.67 -5.01
N LEU A 13 5.58 2.92 -4.69
CA LEU A 13 4.73 3.78 -5.46
C LEU A 13 5.61 4.68 -6.31
N ILE A 14 5.55 4.59 -7.64
CA ILE A 14 6.24 5.50 -8.56
C ILE A 14 5.18 6.31 -9.30
N ALA A 15 5.17 7.63 -9.17
CA ALA A 15 4.35 8.45 -10.05
C ALA A 15 5.06 8.62 -11.42
N LEU A 16 4.36 8.31 -12.52
CA LEU A 16 4.91 8.37 -13.88
C LEU A 16 4.19 9.44 -14.69
N ILE A 17 4.94 10.14 -15.53
CA ILE A 17 4.39 11.04 -16.54
C ILE A 17 3.96 10.19 -17.74
N ALA A 18 2.70 10.31 -18.16
CA ALA A 18 2.28 9.87 -19.48
C ALA A 18 2.85 10.88 -20.51
N LEU A 19 4.08 10.66 -20.99
CA LEU A 19 4.54 11.36 -22.18
C LEU A 19 3.70 10.83 -23.36
N ARG A 20 2.76 11.65 -23.84
CA ARG A 20 2.18 11.46 -25.16
C ARG A 20 3.30 11.67 -26.17
N SER A 21 3.92 10.59 -26.64
CA SER A 21 4.73 10.65 -27.85
C SER A 21 3.81 10.88 -29.04
N ALA A 22 3.66 12.16 -29.43
CA ALA A 22 3.19 12.51 -30.75
C ALA A 22 4.24 12.04 -31.77
N SER A 23 3.78 11.32 -32.78
CA SER A 23 4.58 10.90 -33.92
C SER A 23 5.04 12.14 -34.72
N ALA A 24 6.35 12.33 -34.90
CA ALA A 24 6.94 13.01 -36.05
C ALA A 24 8.48 12.96 -36.02
N ASN A 25 9.04 12.44 -37.12
CA ASN A 25 10.37 12.71 -37.69
C ASN A 25 11.63 12.63 -36.82
N ALA A 26 12.44 11.62 -37.13
CA ALA A 26 13.82 11.48 -36.71
C ALA A 26 14.65 12.74 -37.05
N GLN A 27 15.09 13.46 -36.01
CA GLN A 27 16.18 14.42 -36.06
C GLN A 27 17.45 13.78 -35.44
N PRO A 28 18.66 14.23 -35.82
CA PRO A 28 19.92 13.61 -35.42
C PRO A 28 20.15 13.68 -33.91
N ILE A 29 20.86 12.67 -33.40
CA ILE A 29 21.15 12.42 -31.98
C ILE A 29 22.02 13.56 -31.42
N GLY A 30 21.40 14.58 -30.84
CA GLY A 30 22.02 15.48 -29.87
C GLY A 30 22.09 14.81 -28.50
N SER A 31 23.10 15.15 -27.71
CA SER A 31 23.31 14.65 -26.35
C SER A 31 22.02 14.65 -25.52
N PRO A 32 21.78 13.61 -24.68
CA PRO A 32 20.55 13.54 -23.90
C PRO A 32 20.42 14.78 -23.01
N PRO A 33 19.26 15.46 -23.00
CA PRO A 33 19.05 16.58 -22.10
C PRO A 33 19.09 16.09 -20.64
N THR A 34 20.10 16.49 -19.89
CA THR A 34 20.10 16.42 -18.43
C THR A 34 19.22 17.54 -17.88
N THR A 35 17.91 17.39 -18.02
CA THR A 35 16.96 18.18 -17.24
C THR A 35 16.64 17.37 -15.99
N THR A 36 17.35 17.65 -14.89
CA THR A 36 16.98 17.15 -13.57
C THR A 36 15.78 17.94 -13.10
N ASP A 37 14.58 17.59 -13.59
CA ASP A 37 13.34 18.15 -13.05
C ASP A 37 13.27 17.85 -11.55
N ALA A 38 12.90 18.86 -10.76
CA ALA A 38 12.70 18.68 -9.33
C ALA A 38 11.61 17.60 -9.08
N PRO A 39 11.74 16.76 -8.04
CA PRO A 39 10.71 15.80 -7.67
C PRO A 39 9.35 16.48 -7.57
N ARG A 40 8.36 15.91 -8.24
CA ARG A 40 6.99 16.41 -8.33
C ARG A 40 6.09 15.74 -7.30
N LEU A 41 6.50 14.58 -6.78
CA LEU A 41 5.87 13.93 -5.64
C LEU A 41 6.14 14.72 -4.36
N LYS A 42 5.07 15.04 -3.63
CA LYS A 42 5.14 15.52 -2.25
C LYS A 42 4.34 14.58 -1.37
N VAL A 43 4.92 14.21 -0.24
CA VAL A 43 4.34 13.32 0.75
C VAL A 43 4.45 14.00 2.10
N ASP A 44 3.31 14.19 2.75
CA ASP A 44 3.27 14.77 4.09
C ASP A 44 2.94 13.70 5.13
N PHE A 45 3.52 13.89 6.31
CA PHE A 45 3.28 13.06 7.48
C PHE A 45 2.73 13.90 8.63
N GLY A 46 1.80 13.33 9.38
CA GLY A 46 1.25 13.90 10.61
C GLY A 46 1.43 12.94 11.80
N PRO A 47 0.77 13.23 12.93
CA PRO A 47 0.91 12.45 14.17
C PRO A 47 0.51 10.96 14.05
N GLU A 48 -0.25 10.60 13.02
CA GLU A 48 -0.66 9.22 12.73
C GLU A 48 -0.01 8.65 11.45
N GLY A 49 1.12 9.22 11.01
CA GLY A 49 1.84 8.77 9.82
C GLY A 49 1.42 9.50 8.55
N LEU A 50 1.35 8.77 7.43
CA LEU A 50 1.10 9.35 6.10
C LEU A 50 -0.26 10.08 6.05
N THR A 51 -0.24 11.37 5.74
CA THR A 51 -1.45 12.22 5.71
C THR A 51 -1.80 12.72 4.32
N SER A 52 -0.80 13.05 3.51
CA SER A 52 -1.03 13.60 2.18
C SER A 52 -0.11 12.98 1.13
N ILE A 53 -0.64 12.85 -0.08
CA ILE A 53 0.15 12.58 -1.28
C ILE A 53 -0.33 13.56 -2.35
N SER A 54 0.61 14.30 -2.94
CA SER A 54 0.35 15.08 -4.15
C SER A 54 1.42 14.84 -5.20
N TYR A 55 1.03 14.91 -6.47
CA TYR A 55 1.94 14.81 -7.59
C TYR A 55 1.69 15.97 -8.54
N ALA A 56 2.73 16.73 -8.85
CA ALA A 56 2.64 17.85 -9.80
C ALA A 56 1.54 18.88 -9.45
N GLY A 57 1.31 19.12 -8.15
CA GLY A 57 0.25 20.02 -7.66
C GLY A 57 -1.15 19.39 -7.62
N THR A 58 -1.33 18.17 -8.09
CA THR A 58 -2.58 17.41 -7.93
C THR A 58 -2.56 16.67 -6.60
N ILE A 59 -3.51 16.96 -5.71
CA ILE A 59 -3.69 16.21 -4.47
C ILE A 59 -4.36 14.87 -4.79
N LEU A 60 -3.68 13.78 -4.47
CA LEU A 60 -4.17 12.41 -4.67
C LEU A 60 -4.66 11.80 -3.37
N ALA A 61 -4.14 12.23 -2.22
CA ALA A 61 -4.64 11.82 -0.92
C ALA A 61 -4.53 12.97 0.08
N ASP A 62 -5.54 13.11 0.93
CA ASP A 62 -5.60 14.12 1.99
C ASP A 62 -6.47 13.57 3.13
N SER A 63 -5.81 12.96 4.11
CA SER A 63 -6.47 12.34 5.25
C SER A 63 -6.97 13.36 6.29
N ALA A 64 -6.50 14.61 6.23
CA ALA A 64 -7.01 15.67 7.08
C ALA A 64 -8.40 16.12 6.62
N LYS A 65 -8.62 16.15 5.29
CA LYS A 65 -9.94 16.42 4.70
C LYS A 65 -10.85 15.20 4.70
N TYR A 66 -10.30 14.02 4.46
CA TYR A 66 -11.06 12.77 4.33
C TYR A 66 -10.53 11.73 5.32
N PHE A 67 -11.07 11.73 6.55
CA PHE A 67 -10.62 10.80 7.60
C PHE A 67 -10.68 9.32 7.19
N GLY A 68 -11.62 8.95 6.32
CA GLY A 68 -11.71 7.58 5.77
C GLY A 68 -10.52 7.16 4.89
N ASP A 69 -9.65 8.09 4.51
CA ASP A 69 -8.46 7.84 3.69
C ASP A 69 -7.23 7.49 4.54
N THR A 70 -7.36 7.52 5.87
CA THR A 70 -6.28 7.21 6.81
C THR A 70 -5.85 5.75 6.80
N TRP A 71 -4.61 5.53 7.24
CA TRP A 71 -4.03 4.23 7.48
C TRP A 71 -4.88 3.38 8.44
N ARG A 72 -5.14 2.11 8.09
CA ARG A 72 -5.80 1.15 8.98
C ARG A 72 -5.58 -0.31 8.58
N VAL A 73 -5.56 -1.19 9.57
CA VAL A 73 -5.81 -2.63 9.38
C VAL A 73 -7.31 -2.84 9.19
N ILE A 74 -7.69 -3.54 8.13
CA ILE A 74 -9.10 -3.81 7.82
C ILE A 74 -9.54 -5.23 8.10
N HIS A 75 -8.59 -6.17 8.14
CA HIS A 75 -8.88 -7.56 8.47
C HIS A 75 -7.61 -8.24 8.99
N VAL A 76 -7.77 -9.04 10.03
CA VAL A 76 -6.78 -10.04 10.46
C VAL A 76 -7.48 -11.38 10.65
N SER A 77 -6.86 -12.44 10.12
CA SER A 77 -7.26 -13.83 10.34
C SER A 77 -6.37 -14.41 11.42
N ILE A 78 -6.96 -15.01 12.44
CA ILE A 78 -6.27 -15.59 13.58
C ILE A 78 -6.72 -17.04 13.72
N LEU A 79 -5.78 -17.96 13.94
CA LEU A 79 -6.05 -19.31 14.40
C LEU A 79 -5.72 -19.37 15.89
N SER A 80 -6.75 -19.54 16.72
CA SER A 80 -6.55 -19.69 18.16
C SER A 80 -5.88 -21.02 18.49
N ALA A 81 -5.31 -21.12 19.70
CA ALA A 81 -4.64 -22.34 20.13
C ALA A 81 -5.53 -23.60 20.16
N ASP A 82 -6.85 -23.45 20.28
CA ASP A 82 -7.83 -24.55 20.17
C ASP A 82 -8.20 -24.91 18.71
N GLY A 83 -7.53 -24.30 17.73
CA GLY A 83 -7.71 -24.58 16.31
C GLY A 83 -8.91 -23.89 15.67
N LYS A 84 -9.54 -22.92 16.36
CA LYS A 84 -10.69 -22.19 15.81
C LYS A 84 -10.24 -20.94 15.03
N PRO A 85 -10.75 -20.73 13.81
CA PRO A 85 -10.49 -19.50 13.08
C PRO A 85 -11.30 -18.34 13.67
N ALA A 86 -10.67 -17.19 13.81
CA ALA A 86 -11.26 -15.92 14.19
C ALA A 86 -10.92 -14.84 13.14
N HIS A 87 -11.94 -14.12 12.69
CA HIS A 87 -11.80 -13.03 11.73
C HIS A 87 -12.13 -11.70 12.40
N LEU A 88 -11.13 -10.85 12.58
CA LEU A 88 -11.32 -9.53 13.16
C LEU A 88 -11.40 -8.50 12.04
N TRP A 89 -12.58 -7.92 11.85
CA TRP A 89 -12.83 -6.85 10.88
C TRP A 89 -12.59 -5.51 11.53
N THR A 90 -11.82 -4.65 10.85
CA THR A 90 -11.45 -3.31 11.34
C THR A 90 -11.09 -3.32 12.83
N PRO A 91 -10.10 -4.15 13.23
CA PRO A 91 -9.80 -4.33 14.65
C PRO A 91 -9.48 -2.98 15.29
N ALA A 92 -9.98 -2.78 16.52
CA ALA A 92 -9.72 -1.57 17.27
C ALA A 92 -8.21 -1.45 17.56
N VAL A 93 -7.63 -0.31 17.17
CA VAL A 93 -6.25 0.02 17.48
C VAL A 93 -6.18 0.58 18.90
N SER A 94 -5.33 0.00 19.74
CA SER A 94 -5.15 0.46 21.12
C SER A 94 -4.29 1.72 21.19
N LYS A 95 -3.30 1.82 20.28
CA LYS A 95 -2.35 2.94 20.24
C LYS A 95 -1.78 3.11 18.83
N LYS A 96 -1.66 4.35 18.36
CA LYS A 96 -0.85 4.72 17.18
C LYS A 96 0.22 5.71 17.60
N GLU A 97 1.43 5.50 17.11
CA GLU A 97 2.58 6.37 17.38
C GLU A 97 3.35 6.63 16.09
N TRP A 98 3.64 7.91 15.83
CA TRP A 98 4.49 8.34 14.74
C TRP A 98 5.88 8.69 15.24
N ASP A 99 6.89 8.02 14.70
CA ASP A 99 8.30 8.38 14.84
C ASP A 99 8.72 9.15 13.59
N ALA A 100 8.84 10.47 13.71
CA ALA A 100 9.17 11.35 12.60
C ALA A 100 10.60 11.16 12.09
N ASP A 101 11.55 10.85 12.98
CA ASP A 101 12.96 10.67 12.64
C ASP A 101 13.15 9.38 11.81
N ARG A 102 12.40 8.33 12.16
CA ARG A 102 12.42 7.05 11.43
C ARG A 102 11.37 6.93 10.34
N GLN A 103 10.53 7.95 10.16
CA GLN A 103 9.33 7.91 9.32
C GLN A 103 8.56 6.59 9.49
N THR A 104 8.24 6.26 10.74
CA THR A 104 7.64 4.96 11.11
C THR A 104 6.34 5.17 11.87
N LEU A 105 5.25 4.61 11.36
CA LEU A 105 3.99 4.48 12.09
C LEU A 105 3.96 3.13 12.80
N THR A 106 3.81 3.14 14.13
CA THR A 106 3.58 1.95 14.94
C THR A 106 2.13 1.92 15.42
N ALA A 107 1.39 0.87 15.05
CA ALA A 107 0.03 0.62 15.49
C ALA A 107 -0.02 -0.65 16.36
N THR A 108 -0.52 -0.50 17.59
CA THR A 108 -0.62 -1.59 18.56
C THR A 108 -2.06 -2.08 18.66
N TYR A 109 -2.23 -3.40 18.61
CA TYR A 109 -3.49 -4.12 18.73
C TYR A 109 -3.38 -5.16 19.84
N ALA A 110 -4.53 -5.66 20.31
CA ALA A 110 -4.55 -6.74 21.30
C ALA A 110 -3.85 -8.03 20.81
N TRP A 111 -3.81 -8.26 19.49
CA TRP A 111 -3.22 -9.44 18.86
C TRP A 111 -1.78 -9.23 18.36
N GLY A 112 -1.29 -7.99 18.28
CA GLY A 112 -0.01 -7.73 17.63
C GLY A 112 0.34 -6.27 17.43
N VAL A 113 1.48 -6.06 16.80
CA VAL A 113 2.00 -4.74 16.42
C VAL A 113 2.21 -4.70 14.91
N VAL A 114 1.75 -3.62 14.28
CA VAL A 114 1.99 -3.34 12.86
C VAL A 114 2.83 -2.08 12.73
N GLN A 115 3.96 -2.18 12.06
CA GLN A 115 4.84 -1.05 11.78
C GLN A 115 4.86 -0.77 10.28
N SER A 116 4.58 0.47 9.90
CA SER A 116 4.73 0.96 8.53
C SER A 116 5.91 1.92 8.46
N TYR A 117 6.92 1.56 7.70
CA TYR A 117 8.11 2.36 7.43
C TYR A 117 7.92 3.07 6.09
N TYR A 118 8.16 4.36 6.06
CA TYR A 118 8.02 5.16 4.84
C TYR A 118 9.40 5.63 4.38
N THR A 119 9.62 5.64 3.08
CA THR A 119 10.83 6.21 2.48
C THR A 119 10.45 6.95 1.22
N VAL A 120 10.70 8.26 1.22
CA VAL A 120 10.43 9.13 0.07
C VAL A 120 11.74 9.41 -0.64
N ALA A 121 11.84 9.09 -1.92
CA ALA A 121 13.02 9.36 -2.73
C ALA A 121 12.62 9.60 -4.18
N ASN A 122 13.08 10.72 -4.76
CA ASN A 122 12.65 11.19 -6.09
C ASN A 122 11.11 11.25 -6.16
N ASP A 123 10.50 10.76 -7.25
CA ASP A 123 9.06 10.61 -7.40
C ASP A 123 8.53 9.25 -6.88
N GLY A 124 9.21 8.71 -5.86
CA GLY A 124 8.92 7.42 -5.25
C GLY A 124 8.51 7.52 -3.78
N LEU A 125 7.48 6.76 -3.40
CA LEU A 125 7.16 6.46 -2.01
C LEU A 125 7.26 4.94 -1.80
N ASP A 126 8.27 4.51 -1.05
CA ASP A 126 8.37 3.15 -0.57
C ASP A 126 7.60 3.01 0.77
N ILE A 127 6.70 2.04 0.86
CA ILE A 127 5.97 1.68 2.10
C ILE A 127 6.34 0.25 2.47
N ALA A 128 6.96 0.12 3.63
CA ALA A 128 7.35 -1.16 4.17
C ALA A 128 6.50 -1.54 5.38
N VAL A 129 5.95 -2.76 5.40
CA VAL A 129 5.11 -3.20 6.52
C VAL A 129 5.75 -4.37 7.24
N HIS A 130 5.82 -4.27 8.57
CA HIS A 130 6.23 -5.35 9.45
C HIS A 130 5.09 -5.64 10.42
N VAL A 131 4.85 -6.92 10.67
CA VAL A 131 3.80 -7.38 11.58
C VAL A 131 4.44 -8.31 12.58
N THR A 132 4.25 -8.00 13.86
CA THR A 132 4.70 -8.85 14.95
C THR A 132 3.49 -9.39 15.68
N ASN A 133 3.43 -10.71 15.84
CA ASN A 133 2.41 -11.36 16.64
C ASN A 133 2.82 -11.31 18.12
N THR A 134 2.06 -10.58 18.93
CA THR A 134 2.33 -10.46 20.37
C THR A 134 1.42 -11.38 21.20
N SER A 135 0.55 -12.17 20.58
CA SER A 135 -0.21 -13.20 21.28
C SER A 135 0.75 -14.26 21.84
N GLY A 136 0.42 -14.78 23.02
CA GLY A 136 1.13 -15.90 23.64
C GLY A 136 0.76 -17.27 23.07
N SER A 137 -0.35 -17.37 22.34
CA SER A 137 -0.94 -18.66 21.96
C SER A 137 -1.48 -18.72 20.53
N ASP A 138 -1.93 -17.60 19.98
CA ASP A 138 -2.65 -17.59 18.71
C ASP A 138 -1.72 -17.30 17.53
N THR A 139 -2.02 -17.89 16.38
CA THR A 139 -1.28 -17.66 15.13
C THR A 139 -2.03 -16.66 14.26
N ILE A 140 -1.36 -15.63 13.76
CA ILE A 140 -1.94 -14.77 12.71
C ILE A 140 -1.80 -15.52 11.38
N GLU A 141 -2.89 -15.86 10.72
CA GLU A 141 -2.88 -16.53 9.40
C GLU A 141 -2.79 -15.55 8.23
N GLY A 142 -3.09 -14.27 8.50
CA GLY A 142 -2.67 -13.17 7.67
C GLY A 142 -3.47 -11.90 7.91
N ILE A 143 -3.03 -10.82 7.25
CA ILE A 143 -3.49 -9.47 7.49
C ILE A 143 -3.87 -8.79 6.18
N ASN A 144 -4.79 -7.83 6.24
CA ASN A 144 -5.04 -6.89 5.19
C ASN A 144 -5.11 -5.49 5.79
N LEU A 145 -4.48 -4.53 5.12
CA LEU A 145 -4.42 -3.14 5.56
C LEU A 145 -4.50 -2.19 4.37
N TYR A 146 -4.93 -0.97 4.67
CA TYR A 146 -4.93 0.15 3.76
C TYR A 146 -3.94 1.20 4.26
N PRO A 147 -2.80 1.41 3.57
CA PRO A 147 -1.86 2.44 3.97
C PRO A 147 -2.43 3.85 3.79
N ILE A 148 -3.21 4.04 2.72
CA ILE A 148 -3.89 5.30 2.37
C ILE A 148 -4.96 5.02 1.30
N ALA A 149 -5.96 5.88 1.18
CA ALA A 149 -6.82 5.91 -0.01
C ALA A 149 -6.43 7.06 -0.94
N MET A 150 -6.54 6.85 -2.25
CA MET A 150 -6.31 7.87 -3.27
C MET A 150 -7.61 8.28 -3.93
N ARG A 151 -7.74 9.56 -4.24
CA ARG A 151 -8.84 10.18 -4.97
C ARG A 151 -8.27 10.76 -6.26
N PHE A 152 -8.48 10.06 -7.37
CA PHE A 152 -7.96 10.50 -8.66
C PHE A 152 -8.85 11.61 -9.24
N PRO A 153 -8.29 12.63 -9.94
CA PRO A 153 -9.09 13.68 -10.56
C PRO A 153 -10.10 13.15 -11.58
N LYS A 154 -9.74 12.05 -12.23
CA LYS A 154 -10.58 11.28 -13.15
C LYS A 154 -10.39 9.80 -12.85
N ASN A 155 -11.43 9.01 -13.08
CA ASN A 155 -11.32 7.55 -13.06
C ASN A 155 -10.14 7.10 -13.93
N PRO A 156 -9.16 6.35 -13.39
CA PRO A 156 -7.99 5.94 -14.15
C PRO A 156 -8.33 5.09 -15.37
N ALA A 157 -7.50 5.18 -16.41
CA ALA A 157 -7.66 4.41 -17.64
C ALA A 157 -7.67 2.90 -17.34
N GLY A 158 -8.67 2.19 -17.87
CA GLY A 158 -8.86 0.75 -17.65
C GLY A 158 -9.52 0.37 -16.33
N PHE A 159 -9.81 1.31 -15.44
CA PHE A 159 -10.53 1.02 -14.19
C PHE A 159 -12.04 1.05 -14.49
N THR A 160 -12.75 -0.05 -14.22
CA THR A 160 -14.18 -0.20 -14.53
C THR A 160 -15.08 -0.03 -13.30
N GLY A 161 -14.57 0.58 -12.23
CA GLY A 161 -15.25 0.71 -10.94
C GLY A 161 -15.09 -0.51 -10.02
N GLY A 162 -14.59 -1.64 -10.53
CA GLY A 162 -14.18 -2.79 -9.71
C GLY A 162 -12.78 -2.63 -9.11
N PRO A 163 -12.38 -3.54 -8.20
CA PRO A 163 -11.03 -3.57 -7.65
C PRO A 163 -10.00 -3.95 -8.72
N VAL A 164 -8.85 -3.26 -8.73
CA VAL A 164 -7.73 -3.53 -9.63
C VAL A 164 -6.57 -4.07 -8.82
N MET A 165 -6.46 -5.41 -8.76
CA MET A 165 -5.52 -6.11 -7.90
C MET A 165 -4.41 -6.82 -8.67
N SER A 166 -3.31 -7.02 -7.98
CA SER A 166 -2.16 -7.81 -8.37
C SER A 166 -1.83 -8.82 -7.29
N PHE A 167 -1.36 -9.98 -7.73
CA PHE A 167 -0.98 -11.09 -6.87
C PHE A 167 0.49 -11.39 -7.17
N SER A 168 1.36 -11.12 -6.20
CA SER A 168 2.81 -11.24 -6.42
C SER A 168 3.27 -12.69 -6.26
N LEU A 169 2.90 -13.56 -7.20
CA LEU A 169 3.23 -14.99 -7.18
C LEU A 169 4.60 -15.30 -7.81
N GLY A 170 5.63 -14.52 -7.46
CA GLY A 170 7.00 -14.70 -7.96
C GLY A 170 7.53 -13.54 -8.82
N ASP A 171 6.65 -12.70 -9.36
CA ASP A 171 7.00 -11.48 -10.12
C ASP A 171 6.73 -10.20 -9.33
N THR A 172 7.21 -9.07 -9.85
CA THR A 172 6.88 -7.70 -9.37
C THR A 172 5.74 -7.13 -10.23
N PRO A 173 4.47 -7.43 -9.92
CA PRO A 173 3.37 -6.89 -10.72
C PRO A 173 3.28 -5.38 -10.52
N VAL A 174 3.13 -4.65 -11.62
CA VAL A 174 2.94 -3.19 -11.64
C VAL A 174 1.50 -2.88 -12.05
N ARG A 175 0.82 -2.02 -11.29
CA ARG A 175 -0.51 -1.47 -11.64
C ARG A 175 -0.42 0.03 -11.79
N ILE A 176 -0.81 0.53 -12.95
CA ILE A 176 -0.77 1.96 -13.26
C ILE A 176 -2.19 2.52 -13.17
N ALA A 177 -2.36 3.54 -12.36
CA ALA A 177 -3.55 4.39 -12.30
C ALA A 177 -3.25 5.69 -13.05
N ASP A 178 -3.53 5.71 -14.36
CA ASP A 178 -3.34 6.88 -15.24
C ASP A 178 -4.64 7.68 -15.39
N TRP A 179 -4.66 8.94 -14.94
CA TRP A 179 -5.83 9.82 -15.05
C TRP A 179 -5.69 10.86 -16.20
N GLY A 180 -4.71 10.68 -17.09
CA GLY A 180 -4.52 11.44 -18.32
C GLY A 180 -3.59 12.64 -18.19
N THR A 181 -3.59 13.34 -17.05
CA THR A 181 -2.64 14.42 -16.74
C THR A 181 -1.51 13.99 -15.80
N GLY A 182 -1.56 12.75 -15.31
CA GLY A 182 -0.53 12.09 -14.51
C GLY A 182 -0.90 10.63 -14.27
N ALA A 183 0.03 9.86 -13.72
CA ALA A 183 -0.19 8.47 -13.37
C ALA A 183 0.53 8.07 -12.08
N VAL A 184 0.01 7.06 -11.40
CA VAL A 184 0.65 6.39 -10.27
C VAL A 184 0.82 4.92 -10.58
N ALA A 185 2.06 4.45 -10.62
CA ALA A 185 2.43 3.05 -10.67
C ALA A 185 2.60 2.48 -9.26
N LEU A 186 1.93 1.37 -9.01
CA LEU A 186 1.97 0.61 -7.78
C LEU A 186 2.65 -0.72 -8.04
N ALA A 187 3.73 -1.00 -7.31
CA ALA A 187 4.49 -2.24 -7.47
C ALA A 187 4.83 -2.86 -6.11
N ASN A 188 4.65 -4.18 -5.98
CA ASN A 188 5.23 -4.92 -4.86
C ASN A 188 6.65 -5.37 -5.22
N ARG A 189 7.66 -4.71 -4.64
CA ARG A 189 9.07 -5.05 -4.86
C ARG A 189 9.54 -6.21 -3.98
N GLY A 190 8.74 -6.62 -3.00
CA GLY A 190 8.97 -7.82 -2.21
C GLY A 190 8.64 -9.07 -3.00
N THR A 191 9.59 -9.60 -3.76
CA THR A 191 9.42 -10.81 -4.59
C THR A 191 9.40 -12.11 -3.78
N LYS A 192 9.81 -12.07 -2.51
CA LYS A 192 10.03 -13.28 -1.71
C LYS A 192 8.78 -13.82 -1.02
N ARG A 193 7.68 -13.05 -0.98
CA ARG A 193 6.42 -13.47 -0.35
C ARG A 193 5.24 -13.04 -1.20
N PRO A 194 4.34 -13.98 -1.54
CA PRO A 194 3.08 -13.64 -2.17
C PRO A 194 2.32 -12.61 -1.36
N LEU A 195 1.80 -11.59 -2.04
CA LEU A 195 0.91 -10.59 -1.46
C LEU A 195 -0.15 -10.14 -2.46
N TYR A 196 -1.29 -9.75 -1.90
CA TYR A 196 -2.27 -8.91 -2.57
C TYR A 196 -1.80 -7.47 -2.50
N VAL A 197 -1.72 -6.83 -3.66
CA VAL A 197 -1.47 -5.39 -3.77
C VAL A 197 -2.37 -4.80 -4.83
N GLY A 198 -2.96 -3.64 -4.59
CA GLY A 198 -3.79 -3.02 -5.62
C GLY A 198 -4.68 -1.90 -5.13
N TRP A 199 -5.62 -1.54 -5.99
CA TRP A 199 -6.59 -0.48 -5.79
C TRP A 199 -7.96 -1.10 -5.53
N MET A 200 -8.38 -1.13 -4.28
CA MET A 200 -9.73 -1.58 -3.93
C MET A 200 -10.74 -0.48 -4.22
N SER A 201 -11.82 -0.85 -4.92
CA SER A 201 -12.98 0.03 -5.03
C SER A 201 -13.73 0.09 -3.71
N THR A 202 -14.43 1.20 -3.52
CA THR A 202 -15.25 1.53 -2.36
C THR A 202 -16.62 2.00 -2.85
N ASN A 203 -17.57 2.20 -1.92
CA ASN A 203 -18.86 2.81 -2.24
C ASN A 203 -18.74 4.25 -2.78
N GLU A 204 -17.60 4.92 -2.58
CA GLU A 204 -17.32 6.26 -3.09
C GLU A 204 -16.59 6.27 -4.45
N THR A 205 -16.18 5.11 -4.97
CA THR A 205 -15.41 5.03 -6.22
C THR A 205 -16.17 5.67 -7.38
N ALA A 206 -17.47 5.40 -7.50
CA ALA A 206 -18.28 5.92 -8.60
C ALA A 206 -18.47 7.45 -8.56
N SER A 207 -18.49 8.05 -7.36
CA SER A 207 -18.76 9.48 -7.19
C SER A 207 -17.50 10.34 -7.08
N THR A 208 -16.40 9.78 -6.57
CA THR A 208 -15.20 10.55 -6.23
C THR A 208 -13.89 9.94 -6.72
N ASN A 209 -13.95 8.88 -7.54
CA ASN A 209 -12.77 8.13 -8.02
C ASN A 209 -11.83 7.73 -6.88
N ARG A 210 -12.41 7.41 -5.72
CA ARG A 210 -11.69 6.99 -4.53
C ARG A 210 -11.35 5.51 -4.61
N TYR A 211 -10.09 5.18 -4.37
CA TYR A 211 -9.59 3.81 -4.29
C TYR A 211 -8.72 3.63 -3.06
N GLU A 212 -8.95 2.55 -2.33
CA GLU A 212 -8.12 2.18 -1.19
C GLU A 212 -6.90 1.41 -1.67
N LEU A 213 -5.70 1.92 -1.38
CA LEU A 213 -4.49 1.14 -1.61
C LEU A 213 -4.52 -0.05 -0.65
N ARG A 214 -4.54 -1.27 -1.19
CA ARG A 214 -4.57 -2.48 -0.39
C ARG A 214 -3.25 -3.20 -0.40
N ILE A 215 -2.84 -3.65 0.77
CA ILE A 215 -1.78 -4.62 1.00
C ILE A 215 -2.37 -5.76 1.82
N GLY A 216 -2.13 -7.02 1.43
CA GLY A 216 -2.57 -8.14 2.24
C GLY A 216 -1.82 -9.44 2.02
N SER A 217 -1.88 -10.31 3.02
CA SER A 217 -1.28 -11.65 3.04
C SER A 217 -2.28 -12.78 3.34
N SER A 218 -3.57 -12.47 3.42
CA SER A 218 -4.66 -13.45 3.55
C SER A 218 -5.83 -13.13 2.66
N SER A 219 -6.50 -14.19 2.19
CA SER A 219 -7.79 -14.03 1.55
C SER A 219 -8.83 -13.59 2.59
N MET A 220 -9.64 -12.60 2.27
CA MET A 220 -10.81 -12.26 3.08
C MET A 220 -11.99 -13.15 2.71
N PRO A 221 -12.87 -13.52 3.66
CA PRO A 221 -14.07 -14.30 3.36
C PRO A 221 -14.96 -13.71 2.25
N SER A 222 -14.95 -12.38 2.08
CA SER A 222 -15.73 -11.66 1.06
C SER A 222 -15.04 -11.53 -0.30
N GLN A 223 -13.82 -12.05 -0.47
CA GLN A 223 -13.13 -11.98 -1.76
C GLN A 223 -13.68 -12.99 -2.76
N PRO A 224 -13.57 -12.70 -4.07
CA PRO A 224 -13.88 -13.66 -5.11
C PRO A 224 -13.08 -14.96 -4.91
N THR A 225 -13.74 -16.11 -5.05
CA THR A 225 -13.10 -17.43 -4.93
C THR A 225 -12.02 -17.68 -5.98
N SER A 226 -12.03 -16.90 -7.07
CA SER A 226 -11.01 -16.92 -8.12
C SER A 226 -9.70 -16.24 -7.72
N TRP A 227 -9.67 -15.48 -6.63
CA TRP A 227 -8.42 -14.88 -6.16
C TRP A 227 -7.55 -15.96 -5.50
N PRO A 228 -6.24 -16.01 -5.77
CA PRO A 228 -5.35 -16.97 -5.14
C PRO A 228 -5.44 -16.80 -3.63
N ARG A 229 -5.34 -17.87 -2.84
CA ARG A 229 -5.23 -17.79 -1.38
C ARG A 229 -3.76 -17.75 -0.98
N ILE A 230 -3.37 -16.62 -0.40
CA ILE A 230 -2.05 -16.44 0.17
C ILE A 230 -2.22 -16.62 1.68
N VAL A 231 -1.37 -17.40 2.32
CA VAL A 231 -1.37 -17.56 3.79
C VAL A 231 0.04 -17.26 4.27
N GLY A 232 0.17 -16.20 5.04
CA GLY A 232 1.42 -15.77 5.65
C GLY A 232 1.35 -15.93 7.14
N SER A 233 1.45 -17.16 7.65
CA SER A 233 1.29 -17.44 9.08
C SER A 233 2.42 -16.83 9.90
N ILE A 234 2.05 -16.17 11.01
CA ILE A 234 2.96 -15.60 12.00
C ILE A 234 2.63 -16.28 13.34
N PRO A 235 3.47 -17.21 13.83
CA PRO A 235 3.21 -17.90 15.09
C PRO A 235 3.26 -16.93 16.29
N PRO A 236 2.81 -17.36 17.48
CA PRO A 236 2.98 -16.60 18.72
C PRO A 236 4.43 -16.10 18.88
N GLY A 237 4.60 -14.80 19.17
CA GLY A 237 5.91 -14.15 19.28
C GLY A 237 6.70 -13.98 17.97
N GLY A 238 6.14 -14.37 16.82
CA GLY A 238 6.80 -14.34 15.52
C GLY A 238 6.63 -13.02 14.74
N SER A 239 7.32 -12.94 13.58
CA SER A 239 7.18 -11.87 12.57
C SER A 239 7.50 -12.31 11.13
#